data_AF-A0A2D6HLI7-F1
#
_entry.id   AF-A0A2D6HLI7-F1
#
_cell.length_a   1.000
_cell.length_b   1.000
_cell.length_c   1.000
_cell.angle_alpha   90.00
_cell.angle_beta   90.00
_cell.angle_gamma   90.00
#
_symmetry.space_group_name_H-M   'P 1'
#
loop_
_entity.id
_entity.type
_entity.pdbx_description
1 polymer ?
#
loop_
_entity_poly.entity_id
_entity_poly.type
_entity_poly.pdbx_seq_one_letter_code
_entity_poly.pdbx_strand_id
1 'polypeptide(L)'
;MSTGSKKTSGIIIAIVLIALGSALYYLYSTNKSESSLGDSLVTSSEPIMVEDDLTEIAMSDEDGSVVLDTDVENFSEDPEAEPVNDESIKLEEDKTGDFTQISSTTGELQDFAVGDELAPIQIVQYSSLTCSHCGSFHLNTYPRIKQDYIDTNKVRMIFREFPLNKAALDATLILRCMPSDKYEKFQTLLYQTQDQWAFGSGDHIEKLKQNAKLAGMSEDDFNACLTNEDLQKALTSRVQEASQKYEIKSTPTFVINEDSTLVGNQPYEIFVKRFDALLADKGIKTMGDTMESAPSDDAMAEETTDETTTTEGE
;
A
#
# COMPACT_ATOMS: atom_id res chain seq x y z
N MET A 1 52.43 -48.67 -35.05
CA MET A 1 51.50 -48.29 -33.97
C MET A 1 50.91 -46.93 -34.30
N SER A 2 49.69 -46.88 -34.85
CA SER A 2 48.98 -45.64 -35.14
C SER A 2 47.48 -45.87 -34.91
N THR A 3 47.00 -45.52 -33.71
CA THR A 3 45.58 -45.52 -33.34
C THR A 3 45.37 -44.43 -32.29
N GLY A 4 45.02 -43.21 -32.71
CA GLY A 4 44.86 -42.10 -31.75
C GLY A 4 44.21 -40.82 -32.27
N SER A 5 43.47 -40.82 -33.39
CA SER A 5 42.93 -39.56 -33.98
C SER A 5 41.43 -39.59 -34.35
N LYS A 6 40.70 -40.69 -34.10
CA LYS A 6 39.28 -40.80 -34.51
C LYS A 6 38.26 -40.39 -33.44
N LYS A 7 38.64 -40.28 -32.16
CA LYS A 7 37.68 -40.06 -31.06
C LYS A 7 37.36 -38.57 -30.81
N THR A 8 38.27 -37.66 -31.13
CA THR A 8 38.10 -36.21 -30.93
C THR A 8 37.22 -35.56 -32.01
N SER A 9 37.27 -36.03 -33.27
CA SER A 9 36.38 -35.52 -34.33
C SER A 9 34.90 -35.83 -34.10
N GLY A 10 34.56 -36.97 -33.48
CA GLY A 10 33.15 -37.32 -33.21
C GLY A 10 32.48 -36.40 -32.19
N ILE A 11 33.24 -35.95 -31.18
CA ILE A 11 32.73 -35.07 -30.11
C ILE A 11 32.50 -33.65 -30.64
N ILE A 12 33.40 -33.15 -31.49
CA ILE A 12 33.26 -31.81 -32.09
C ILE A 12 32.03 -31.77 -33.03
N ILE A 13 31.81 -32.83 -33.82
CA ILE A 13 30.62 -32.92 -34.69
C ILE A 13 29.33 -32.97 -33.86
N ALA A 14 29.31 -33.71 -32.75
CA ALA A 14 28.14 -33.77 -31.87
C ALA A 14 27.80 -32.42 -31.23
N ILE A 15 28.80 -31.65 -30.79
CA ILE A 15 28.60 -30.31 -30.20
C ILE A 15 28.06 -29.32 -31.24
N VAL A 16 28.59 -29.36 -32.47
CA VAL A 16 28.11 -28.49 -33.56
C VAL A 16 26.66 -28.82 -33.93
N LEU A 17 26.26 -30.10 -33.96
CA LEU A 17 24.88 -30.49 -34.25
C LEU A 17 23.90 -30.07 -33.16
N ILE A 18 24.31 -30.14 -31.88
CA ILE A 18 23.47 -29.68 -30.76
C ILE A 18 23.29 -28.15 -30.80
N ALA A 19 24.36 -27.40 -31.10
CA ALA A 19 24.29 -25.95 -31.23
C ALA A 19 23.41 -25.51 -32.42
N LEU A 20 23.53 -26.17 -33.57
CA LEU A 20 22.69 -25.89 -34.74
C LEU A 20 21.23 -26.28 -34.51
N GLY A 21 20.96 -27.40 -33.84
CA GLY A 21 19.60 -27.81 -33.47
C GLY A 21 18.93 -26.82 -32.52
N SER A 22 19.68 -26.27 -31.56
CA SER A 22 19.17 -25.27 -30.62
C SER A 22 18.86 -23.94 -31.30
N ALA A 23 19.70 -23.49 -32.25
CA ALA A 23 19.45 -22.28 -33.04
C ALA A 23 18.24 -22.43 -33.98
N LEU A 24 18.09 -23.58 -34.63
CA LEU A 24 16.91 -23.90 -35.47
C LEU A 24 15.63 -23.99 -34.64
N TYR A 25 15.68 -24.58 -33.45
CA TYR A 25 14.53 -24.63 -32.54
C TYR A 25 14.13 -23.24 -32.04
N TYR A 26 15.10 -22.38 -31.72
CA TYR A 26 14.85 -21.01 -31.30
C TYR A 26 14.17 -20.20 -32.41
N LEU A 27 14.70 -20.25 -33.64
CA LEU A 27 14.08 -19.60 -34.82
C LEU A 27 12.69 -20.18 -35.15
N TYR A 28 12.49 -21.48 -34.99
CA TYR A 28 11.17 -22.10 -35.15
C TYR A 28 10.18 -21.63 -34.08
N SER A 29 10.63 -21.47 -32.83
CA SER A 29 9.79 -21.03 -31.72
C SER A 29 9.34 -19.57 -31.83
N THR A 30 10.20 -18.68 -32.37
CA THR A 30 9.85 -17.27 -32.59
C THR A 30 8.91 -17.06 -33.78
N ASN A 31 8.89 -17.98 -34.75
CA ASN A 31 8.04 -17.86 -35.94
C ASN A 31 6.60 -18.36 -35.73
N LYS A 32 6.28 -18.94 -34.55
CA LYS A 32 4.95 -19.48 -34.24
C LYS A 32 3.96 -18.42 -33.74
N SER A 33 4.40 -17.20 -33.39
CA SER A 33 3.53 -16.17 -32.82
C SER A 33 2.80 -15.27 -33.83
N GLU A 34 3.01 -15.40 -35.14
CA GLU A 34 2.37 -14.52 -36.16
C GLU A 34 1.37 -15.24 -37.10
N SER A 35 1.10 -16.53 -36.88
CA SER A 35 0.18 -17.31 -37.73
C SER A 35 -1.21 -17.46 -37.09
N SER A 36 -1.94 -16.35 -36.97
CA SER A 36 -3.39 -16.37 -36.73
C SER A 36 -4.05 -15.13 -37.37
N LEU A 37 -3.86 -15.02 -38.69
CA LEU A 37 -4.80 -14.57 -39.71
C LEU A 37 -5.95 -13.64 -39.27
N GLY A 38 -5.84 -12.37 -39.65
CA GLY A 38 -6.94 -11.73 -40.35
C GLY A 38 -6.96 -12.20 -41.80
N ASP A 39 -8.14 -12.50 -42.33
CA ASP A 39 -8.49 -12.17 -43.71
C ASP A 39 -10.01 -12.21 -43.88
N SER A 40 -10.61 -11.09 -44.27
CA SER A 40 -11.63 -11.00 -45.33
C SER A 40 -12.18 -9.57 -45.39
N LEU A 41 -11.60 -8.76 -46.28
CA LEU A 41 -12.19 -7.53 -46.79
C LEU A 41 -12.76 -7.82 -48.18
N VAL A 42 -14.07 -7.64 -48.39
CA VAL A 42 -14.63 -7.21 -49.68
C VAL A 42 -15.88 -6.33 -49.43
N THR A 43 -15.69 -5.04 -49.74
CA THR A 43 -16.62 -4.03 -50.27
C THR A 43 -18.09 -4.41 -50.53
N SER A 44 -19.02 -3.58 -50.00
CA SER A 44 -20.01 -2.89 -50.85
C SER A 44 -20.68 -1.76 -50.06
N SER A 45 -20.59 -0.56 -50.60
CA SER A 45 -21.28 0.67 -50.19
C SER A 45 -22.65 0.77 -50.84
N GLU A 46 -23.71 0.93 -50.04
CA GLU A 46 -24.78 1.96 -50.17
C GLU A 46 -25.82 1.81 -49.02
N PRO A 47 -26.59 2.86 -48.68
CA PRO A 47 -27.17 3.06 -47.34
C PRO A 47 -28.66 2.67 -47.25
N ILE A 48 -29.12 2.25 -46.06
CA ILE A 48 -30.55 2.06 -45.77
C ILE A 48 -30.88 2.68 -44.41
N MET A 49 -31.90 3.54 -44.44
CA MET A 49 -32.58 4.18 -43.32
C MET A 49 -33.29 3.16 -42.42
N VAL A 50 -33.41 3.46 -41.12
CA VAL A 50 -34.50 2.89 -40.30
C VAL A 50 -34.99 3.95 -39.30
N GLU A 51 -36.23 4.40 -39.52
CA GLU A 51 -37.13 4.98 -38.51
C GLU A 51 -37.87 3.84 -37.78
N ASP A 52 -38.37 4.16 -36.58
CA ASP A 52 -39.49 3.57 -35.82
C ASP A 52 -39.63 2.04 -35.74
N ASP A 53 -39.71 1.50 -34.51
CA ASP A 53 -41.03 1.24 -33.92
C ASP A 53 -40.91 0.85 -32.43
N LEU A 54 -41.89 1.31 -31.68
CA LEU A 54 -42.06 1.14 -30.26
C LEU A 54 -42.68 -0.22 -29.92
N THR A 55 -42.42 -0.59 -28.68
CA THR A 55 -42.91 -1.74 -27.94
C THR A 55 -44.42 -1.71 -27.68
N GLU A 56 -45.11 -2.82 -27.95
CA GLU A 56 -46.33 -3.24 -27.23
C GLU A 56 -46.27 -4.75 -26.97
N ILE A 57 -46.29 -5.16 -25.70
CA ILE A 57 -47.13 -6.26 -25.21
C ILE A 57 -47.61 -5.90 -23.80
N ALA A 58 -48.93 -5.72 -23.69
CA ALA A 58 -49.68 -5.53 -22.46
C ALA A 58 -49.93 -6.85 -21.72
N MET A 59 -50.04 -6.80 -20.39
CA MET A 59 -50.93 -7.67 -19.60
C MET A 59 -51.47 -6.87 -18.39
N SER A 60 -52.79 -6.97 -18.20
CA SER A 60 -53.63 -6.22 -17.27
C SER A 60 -53.90 -6.98 -15.96
N ASP A 61 -54.52 -6.24 -15.02
CA ASP A 61 -55.33 -6.65 -13.84
C ASP A 61 -54.54 -6.86 -12.52
N GLU A 62 -54.89 -6.33 -11.34
CA GLU A 62 -56.17 -5.82 -10.80
C GLU A 62 -55.95 -4.94 -9.52
N ASP A 63 -56.86 -3.98 -9.32
CA ASP A 63 -57.41 -3.34 -8.09
C ASP A 63 -56.61 -3.19 -6.77
N GLY A 64 -56.60 -1.95 -6.25
CA GLY A 64 -56.63 -1.71 -4.81
C GLY A 64 -55.98 -0.41 -4.31
N SER A 65 -56.72 0.72 -4.32
CA SER A 65 -56.85 1.72 -3.22
C SER A 65 -55.56 2.30 -2.57
N VAL A 66 -55.29 3.59 -2.34
CA VAL A 66 -56.09 4.82 -2.17
C VAL A 66 -55.09 6.00 -1.96
N VAL A 67 -55.50 7.18 -2.41
CA VAL A 67 -55.04 8.57 -2.20
C VAL A 67 -53.85 8.88 -1.25
N LEU A 68 -52.97 9.79 -1.73
CA LEU A 68 -52.50 10.93 -0.93
C LEU A 68 -52.50 12.20 -1.78
N ASP A 69 -53.22 13.19 -1.25
CA ASP A 69 -53.50 14.50 -1.78
C ASP A 69 -52.24 15.34 -2.06
N THR A 70 -52.36 16.08 -3.16
CA THR A 70 -51.72 17.36 -3.42
C THR A 70 -52.04 18.37 -2.31
N ASP A 71 -51.09 19.22 -1.97
CA ASP A 71 -51.35 20.67 -1.96
C ASP A 71 -50.04 21.45 -2.10
N VAL A 72 -49.95 22.12 -3.24
CA VAL A 72 -48.96 23.13 -3.61
C VAL A 72 -49.70 24.47 -3.52
N GLU A 73 -49.31 25.33 -2.59
CA GLU A 73 -49.61 26.77 -2.67
C GLU A 73 -48.33 27.56 -2.33
N ASN A 74 -47.73 27.98 -3.42
CA ASN A 74 -46.86 29.12 -3.70
C ASN A 74 -46.88 30.28 -2.67
N PHE A 75 -45.69 30.80 -2.30
CA PHE A 75 -45.53 32.23 -1.95
C PHE A 75 -44.13 32.71 -2.34
N SER A 76 -44.10 33.84 -3.04
CA SER A 76 -42.98 34.41 -3.77
C SER A 76 -42.36 35.64 -3.07
N GLU A 77 -41.08 35.91 -3.43
CA GLU A 77 -40.34 37.20 -3.46
C GLU A 77 -39.56 37.74 -2.21
N ASP A 78 -38.23 37.52 -2.23
CA ASP A 78 -37.04 38.43 -2.16
C ASP A 78 -36.90 39.58 -1.10
N PRO A 79 -35.70 40.22 -0.87
CA PRO A 79 -34.27 39.82 -0.91
C PRO A 79 -33.38 40.42 0.26
N GLU A 80 -32.05 40.15 0.22
CA GLU A 80 -30.88 40.86 0.83
C GLU A 80 -30.62 40.91 2.37
N ALA A 81 -29.48 40.34 2.82
CA ALA A 81 -28.34 41.03 3.50
C ALA A 81 -27.34 40.06 4.17
N GLU A 82 -26.05 40.38 4.05
CA GLU A 82 -24.84 39.65 4.51
C GLU A 82 -24.52 39.81 6.04
N PRO A 83 -23.28 39.52 6.53
CA PRO A 83 -22.75 38.24 6.99
C PRO A 83 -22.45 38.27 8.52
N VAL A 84 -22.17 37.14 9.16
CA VAL A 84 -21.58 37.14 10.52
C VAL A 84 -20.49 36.09 10.66
N ASN A 85 -19.29 36.60 10.89
CA ASN A 85 -18.23 35.92 11.64
C ASN A 85 -18.64 35.84 13.12
N ASP A 86 -18.25 34.78 13.83
CA ASP A 86 -17.61 34.92 15.13
C ASP A 86 -16.98 33.60 15.57
N GLU A 87 -15.80 33.73 16.14
CA GLU A 87 -14.95 32.71 16.76
C GLU A 87 -15.66 32.01 17.93
N SER A 88 -15.45 30.70 18.06
CA SER A 88 -15.04 30.07 19.31
C SER A 88 -14.94 28.55 19.13
N ILE A 89 -13.80 28.07 18.64
CA ILE A 89 -13.44 26.66 18.80
C ILE A 89 -13.06 26.47 20.27
N LYS A 90 -14.00 25.92 21.04
CA LYS A 90 -13.69 25.23 22.30
C LYS A 90 -13.07 23.88 21.95
N LEU A 91 -11.79 23.72 22.29
CA LEU A 91 -11.19 22.40 22.44
C LEU A 91 -11.69 21.81 23.75
N GLU A 92 -12.57 20.81 23.68
CA GLU A 92 -12.83 19.93 24.81
C GLU A 92 -12.09 18.61 24.62
N GLU A 93 -11.34 18.26 25.68
CA GLU A 93 -10.74 16.95 25.89
C GLU A 93 -11.86 15.91 26.06
N ASP A 94 -11.87 14.86 25.24
CA ASP A 94 -12.53 13.60 25.62
C ASP A 94 -11.60 12.42 25.32
N LYS A 95 -11.23 11.73 26.40
CA LYS A 95 -10.59 10.42 26.39
C LYS A 95 -11.66 9.36 26.49
N THR A 96 -12.27 9.03 25.36
CA THR A 96 -12.87 7.72 25.13
C THR A 96 -12.57 7.37 23.67
N GLY A 97 -11.95 6.21 23.43
CA GLY A 97 -11.55 5.79 22.09
C GLY A 97 -12.77 5.61 21.20
N ASP A 98 -13.09 6.66 20.44
CA ASP A 98 -14.18 6.68 19.47
C ASP A 98 -13.68 6.03 18.17
N PHE A 99 -14.18 4.81 17.91
CA PHE A 99 -13.91 4.06 16.69
C PHE A 99 -14.72 4.58 15.48
N THR A 100 -15.59 5.58 15.67
CA THR A 100 -16.63 5.96 14.71
C THR A 100 -16.39 7.31 14.01
N GLN A 101 -15.45 8.14 14.49
CA GLN A 101 -15.24 9.48 13.93
C GLN A 101 -13.94 9.58 13.12
N ILE A 102 -13.97 9.09 11.88
CA ILE A 102 -12.99 9.51 10.88
C ILE A 102 -13.75 10.03 9.65
N SER A 103 -14.38 11.19 9.81
CA SER A 103 -14.94 11.95 8.70
C SER A 103 -14.16 13.26 8.56
N SER A 104 -13.28 13.30 7.56
CA SER A 104 -12.59 14.53 7.16
C SER A 104 -13.51 15.37 6.27
N THR A 105 -13.59 16.66 6.57
CA THR A 105 -14.40 17.70 5.90
C THR A 105 -13.99 17.99 4.44
N THR A 106 -13.04 17.25 3.86
CA THR A 106 -12.65 17.36 2.45
C THR A 106 -13.08 16.16 1.59
N GLY A 107 -13.78 15.17 2.15
CA GLY A 107 -14.11 13.93 1.44
C GLY A 107 -12.90 13.03 1.14
N GLU A 108 -11.69 13.46 1.54
CA GLU A 108 -10.47 12.69 1.42
C GLU A 108 -10.22 11.89 2.71
N LEU A 109 -9.94 10.60 2.56
CA LEU A 109 -9.62 9.72 3.69
C LEU A 109 -8.38 10.27 4.42
N GLN A 110 -8.40 10.38 5.75
CA GLN A 110 -7.24 10.88 6.51
C GLN A 110 -6.07 9.89 6.39
N ASP A 111 -4.84 10.37 6.22
CA ASP A 111 -3.67 9.49 6.23
C ASP A 111 -3.22 9.10 7.64
N PHE A 112 -2.81 7.84 7.81
CA PHE A 112 -2.03 7.40 8.95
C PHE A 112 -0.55 7.57 8.63
N ALA A 113 0.15 8.37 9.43
CA ALA A 113 1.55 8.70 9.22
C ALA A 113 2.35 8.57 10.52
N VAL A 114 3.63 8.26 10.37
CA VAL A 114 4.61 8.21 11.45
C VAL A 114 5.83 9.06 11.08
N GLY A 115 6.47 9.62 12.10
CA GLY A 115 7.60 10.54 11.94
C GLY A 115 7.18 12.00 11.92
N ASP A 116 8.19 12.88 11.94
CA ASP A 116 8.02 14.33 11.94
C ASP A 116 7.34 14.82 10.65
N GLU A 117 6.39 15.75 10.78
CA GLU A 117 5.68 16.31 9.63
C GLU A 117 6.59 17.12 8.70
N LEU A 118 7.69 17.65 9.25
CA LEU A 118 8.70 18.46 8.58
C LEU A 118 9.91 17.63 8.14
N ALA A 119 9.85 16.30 8.24
CA ALA A 119 10.94 15.45 7.80
C ALA A 119 11.30 15.73 6.32
N PRO A 120 12.59 15.81 5.98
CA PRO A 120 13.06 16.21 4.65
C PRO A 120 12.69 15.22 3.53
N ILE A 121 12.31 14.00 3.90
CA ILE A 121 11.88 12.93 3.00
C ILE A 121 10.49 12.47 3.44
N GLN A 122 9.54 12.43 2.51
CA GLN A 122 8.24 11.81 2.68
C GLN A 122 8.17 10.54 1.83
N ILE A 123 7.71 9.44 2.41
CA ILE A 123 7.49 8.18 1.73
C ILE A 123 6.06 7.70 1.96
N VAL A 124 5.33 7.45 0.87
CA VAL A 124 4.00 6.86 0.90
C VAL A 124 4.12 5.39 0.51
N GLN A 125 3.79 4.49 1.43
CA GLN A 125 3.73 3.06 1.15
C GLN A 125 2.31 2.67 0.76
N TYR A 126 2.15 2.12 -0.44
CA TYR A 126 0.94 1.42 -0.87
C TYR A 126 1.08 -0.07 -0.59
N SER A 127 0.21 -0.58 0.30
CA SER A 127 0.37 -1.89 0.91
C SER A 127 -0.96 -2.66 1.01
N SER A 128 -0.92 -3.97 0.80
CA SER A 128 -2.07 -4.85 1.01
C SER A 128 -1.88 -5.72 2.26
N LEU A 129 -2.93 -5.83 3.09
CA LEU A 129 -2.90 -6.65 4.30
C LEU A 129 -2.85 -8.16 4.01
N THR A 130 -3.20 -8.59 2.80
CA THR A 130 -3.03 -10.00 2.35
C THR A 130 -1.80 -10.19 1.45
N CYS A 131 -0.87 -9.24 1.39
CA CYS A 131 0.37 -9.41 0.61
C CYS A 131 1.50 -9.87 1.53
N SER A 132 2.07 -11.05 1.23
CA SER A 132 3.18 -11.62 2.00
C SER A 132 4.46 -10.78 1.92
N HIS A 133 4.72 -10.14 0.78
CA HIS A 133 5.83 -9.19 0.64
C HIS A 133 5.63 -7.92 1.48
N CYS A 134 4.38 -7.46 1.63
CA CYS A 134 4.08 -6.36 2.55
C CYS A 134 4.32 -6.79 4.01
N GLY A 135 3.82 -7.97 4.40
CA GLY A 135 4.08 -8.51 5.74
C GLY A 135 5.58 -8.65 6.04
N SER A 136 6.35 -9.20 5.09
CA SER A 136 7.80 -9.31 5.22
C SER A 136 8.48 -7.95 5.40
N PHE A 137 8.08 -6.92 4.65
CA PHE A 137 8.59 -5.55 4.84
C PHE A 137 8.30 -5.04 6.26
N HIS A 138 7.04 -5.11 6.71
CA HIS A 138 6.62 -4.58 8.00
C HIS A 138 7.30 -5.29 9.19
N LEU A 139 7.59 -6.58 9.06
CA LEU A 139 8.19 -7.37 10.15
C LEU A 139 9.72 -7.30 10.19
N ASN A 140 10.39 -7.07 9.05
CA ASN A 140 11.84 -7.22 8.96
C ASN A 140 12.58 -5.93 8.56
N THR A 141 12.00 -5.11 7.67
CA THR A 141 12.67 -3.94 7.10
C THR A 141 12.21 -2.65 7.76
N TYR A 142 10.89 -2.49 7.93
CA TYR A 142 10.28 -1.31 8.52
C TYR A 142 10.82 -0.96 9.92
N PRO A 143 11.03 -1.90 10.87
CA PRO A 143 11.53 -1.55 12.20
C PRO A 143 12.91 -0.87 12.16
N ARG A 144 13.79 -1.31 11.24
CA ARG A 144 15.10 -0.70 11.04
C ARG A 144 14.98 0.69 10.41
N ILE A 145 14.16 0.84 9.38
CA ILE A 145 13.87 2.16 8.78
C ILE A 145 13.32 3.12 9.84
N LYS A 146 12.41 2.63 10.69
CA LYS A 146 11.80 3.42 11.75
C LYS A 146 12.86 3.94 12.72
N GLN A 147 13.70 3.05 13.24
CA GLN A 147 14.77 3.40 14.16
C GLN A 147 15.77 4.40 13.56
N ASP A 148 16.22 4.15 12.33
CA ASP A 148 17.37 4.88 11.76
C ASP A 148 16.98 6.21 11.11
N TYR A 149 15.76 6.31 10.57
CA TYR A 149 15.32 7.44 9.75
C TYR A 149 14.03 8.12 10.24
N ILE A 150 13.07 7.38 10.78
CA ILE A 150 11.78 7.98 11.20
C ILE A 150 11.93 8.61 12.58
N ASP A 151 12.50 7.86 13.54
CA ASP A 151 12.73 8.31 14.91
C ASP A 151 13.85 9.37 15.01
N THR A 152 14.63 9.53 13.93
CA THR A 152 15.64 10.58 13.77
C THR A 152 15.15 11.79 12.95
N ASN A 153 13.84 11.87 12.69
CA ASN A 153 13.17 12.95 11.95
C ASN A 153 13.68 13.16 10.51
N LYS A 154 14.31 12.16 9.91
CA LYS A 154 14.81 12.21 8.53
C LYS A 154 13.76 11.78 7.51
N VAL A 155 12.83 10.89 7.90
CA VAL A 155 11.78 10.34 7.04
C VAL A 155 10.42 10.41 7.73
N ARG A 156 9.41 10.93 7.02
CA ARG A 156 8.00 10.74 7.34
C ARG A 156 7.46 9.59 6.50
N MET A 157 6.89 8.57 7.16
CA MET A 157 6.25 7.45 6.45
C MET A 157 4.74 7.52 6.57
N ILE A 158 4.06 7.46 5.43
CA ILE A 158 2.60 7.47 5.29
C ILE A 158 2.17 6.10 4.79
N PHE A 159 1.25 5.46 5.49
CA PHE A 159 0.69 4.17 5.11
C PHE A 159 -0.63 4.37 4.38
N ARG A 160 -0.68 3.95 3.12
CA ARG A 160 -1.90 3.93 2.32
C ARG A 160 -2.22 2.49 1.90
N GLU A 161 -3.43 2.08 2.18
CA GLU A 161 -3.87 0.72 1.91
C GLU A 161 -4.20 0.56 0.44
N PHE A 162 -3.85 -0.60 -0.08
CA PHE A 162 -4.12 -1.02 -1.43
C PHE A 162 -4.69 -2.44 -1.40
N PRO A 163 -5.96 -2.62 -0.97
CA PRO A 163 -6.58 -3.93 -0.90
C PRO A 163 -6.60 -4.63 -2.27
N LEU A 164 -6.08 -5.85 -2.33
CA LEU A 164 -5.98 -6.63 -3.58
C LEU A 164 -7.12 -7.64 -3.76
N ASN A 165 -7.92 -7.86 -2.73
CA ASN A 165 -9.03 -8.82 -2.70
C ASN A 165 -9.98 -8.47 -1.54
N LYS A 166 -11.08 -9.23 -1.43
CA LYS A 166 -12.10 -9.02 -0.40
C LYS A 166 -11.55 -9.15 1.02
N ALA A 167 -10.72 -10.14 1.32
CA ALA A 167 -10.14 -10.32 2.65
C ALA A 167 -9.23 -9.15 3.05
N ALA A 168 -8.46 -8.60 2.09
CA ALA A 168 -7.68 -7.40 2.30
C ALA A 168 -8.55 -6.17 2.55
N LEU A 169 -9.66 -6.04 1.81
CA LEU A 169 -10.59 -4.92 1.99
C LEU A 169 -11.22 -4.98 3.39
N ASP A 170 -11.72 -6.15 3.78
CA ASP A 170 -12.31 -6.37 5.11
C ASP A 170 -11.32 -6.03 6.22
N ALA A 171 -10.09 -6.54 6.13
CA ALA A 171 -9.04 -6.24 7.09
C ALA A 171 -8.70 -4.74 7.14
N THR A 172 -8.71 -4.05 6.00
CA THR A 172 -8.48 -2.60 5.92
C THR A 172 -9.60 -1.80 6.58
N LEU A 173 -10.87 -2.20 6.41
CA LEU A 173 -12.00 -1.55 7.08
C LEU A 173 -11.84 -1.62 8.60
N ILE A 174 -11.49 -2.80 9.11
CA ILE A 174 -11.24 -3.00 10.55
C ILE A 174 -10.02 -2.21 11.02
N LEU A 175 -8.92 -2.23 10.26
CA LEU A 175 -7.71 -1.45 10.59
C LEU A 175 -8.01 0.05 10.66
N ARG A 176 -8.80 0.56 9.73
CA ARG A 176 -9.18 1.98 9.64
C ARG A 176 -10.06 2.45 10.78
N CYS A 177 -10.83 1.56 11.38
CA CYS A 177 -11.59 1.89 12.58
C CYS A 177 -10.74 1.90 13.85
N MET A 178 -9.53 1.35 13.85
CA MET A 178 -8.70 1.40 15.04
C MET A 178 -8.36 2.84 15.42
N PRO A 179 -8.38 3.18 16.72
CA PRO A 179 -7.81 4.42 17.23
C PRO A 179 -6.40 4.65 16.69
N SER A 180 -6.06 5.92 16.45
CA SER A 180 -4.78 6.30 15.85
C SER A 180 -3.57 5.77 16.63
N ASP A 181 -3.65 5.70 17.96
CA ASP A 181 -2.61 5.16 18.85
C ASP A 181 -2.46 3.63 18.80
N LYS A 182 -3.43 2.92 18.21
CA LYS A 182 -3.45 1.47 18.02
C LYS A 182 -3.22 1.03 16.58
N TYR A 183 -3.35 1.92 15.60
CA TYR A 183 -3.29 1.58 14.18
C TYR A 183 -2.02 0.80 13.81
N GLU A 184 -0.82 1.32 14.11
CA GLU A 184 0.46 0.67 13.74
C GLU A 184 0.62 -0.70 14.41
N LYS A 185 0.23 -0.81 15.68
CA LYS A 185 0.30 -2.06 16.45
C LYS A 185 -0.67 -3.10 15.89
N PHE A 186 -1.88 -2.69 15.54
CA PHE A 186 -2.87 -3.58 14.95
C PHE A 186 -2.47 -4.01 13.53
N GLN A 187 -1.97 -3.09 12.71
CA GLN A 187 -1.40 -3.41 11.40
C GLN A 187 -0.26 -4.44 11.53
N THR A 188 0.63 -4.25 12.50
CA THR A 188 1.72 -5.21 12.79
C THR A 188 1.15 -6.56 13.21
N LEU A 189 0.14 -6.61 14.08
CA LEU A 189 -0.53 -7.86 14.48
C LEU A 189 -1.14 -8.59 13.26
N LEU A 190 -1.80 -7.87 12.36
CA LEU A 190 -2.37 -8.45 11.14
C LEU A 190 -1.28 -9.04 10.25
N TYR A 191 -0.10 -8.40 10.13
CA TYR A 191 1.02 -8.98 9.40
C TYR A 191 1.65 -10.17 10.12
N GLN A 192 1.78 -10.14 11.46
CA GLN A 192 2.30 -11.26 12.25
C GLN A 192 1.42 -12.51 12.16
N THR A 193 0.11 -12.31 12.07
CA THR A 193 -0.88 -13.41 12.02
C THR A 193 -1.39 -13.67 10.61
N GLN A 194 -0.76 -13.09 9.57
CA GLN A 194 -1.23 -13.13 8.17
C GLN A 194 -1.45 -14.56 7.66
N ASP A 195 -0.52 -15.46 7.93
CA ASP A 195 -0.64 -16.88 7.56
C ASP A 195 -1.85 -17.57 8.19
N GLN A 196 -2.29 -17.08 9.34
CA GLN A 196 -3.45 -17.61 10.04
C GLN A 196 -4.74 -17.00 9.52
N TRP A 197 -4.85 -15.66 9.52
CA TRP A 197 -6.11 -14.99 9.19
C TRP A 197 -6.40 -14.90 7.69
N ALA A 198 -5.37 -14.63 6.87
CA ALA A 198 -5.55 -14.40 5.43
C ALA A 198 -5.40 -15.69 4.60
N PHE A 199 -4.50 -16.59 5.01
CA PHE A 199 -4.16 -17.79 4.23
C PHE A 199 -4.51 -19.11 4.91
N GLY A 200 -4.88 -19.09 6.18
CA GLY A 200 -5.26 -20.28 6.93
C GLY A 200 -6.66 -20.77 6.58
N SER A 201 -6.97 -22.02 6.94
CA SER A 201 -8.30 -22.60 6.73
C SER A 201 -9.39 -21.94 7.58
N GLY A 202 -10.64 -21.92 7.08
CA GLY A 202 -11.78 -21.31 7.77
C GLY A 202 -12.10 -19.90 7.31
N ASP A 203 -13.03 -19.24 8.00
CA ASP A 203 -13.50 -17.90 7.67
C ASP A 203 -12.50 -16.82 8.12
N HIS A 204 -12.10 -15.93 7.22
CA HIS A 204 -11.19 -14.82 7.54
C HIS A 204 -11.87 -13.78 8.44
N ILE A 205 -13.18 -13.61 8.36
CA ILE A 205 -13.93 -12.65 9.19
C ILE A 205 -13.83 -13.03 10.67
N GLU A 206 -14.05 -14.30 11.01
CA GLU A 206 -13.95 -14.78 12.38
C GLU A 206 -12.54 -14.59 12.97
N LYS A 207 -11.51 -14.78 12.16
CA LYS A 207 -10.11 -14.57 12.59
C LYS A 207 -9.76 -13.10 12.72
N LEU A 208 -10.25 -12.25 11.82
CA LEU A 208 -10.14 -10.79 11.94
C LEU A 208 -10.85 -10.30 13.20
N LYS A 209 -12.03 -10.83 13.52
CA LYS A 209 -12.76 -10.53 14.76
C LYS A 209 -11.96 -10.92 16.00
N GLN A 210 -11.30 -12.08 15.99
CA GLN A 210 -10.41 -12.48 17.09
C GLN A 210 -9.23 -11.51 17.26
N ASN A 211 -8.56 -11.14 16.16
CA ASN A 211 -7.48 -10.15 16.19
C ASN A 211 -7.96 -8.78 16.69
N ALA A 212 -9.11 -8.30 16.21
CA ALA A 212 -9.70 -7.03 16.61
C ALA A 212 -10.07 -7.02 18.11
N LYS A 213 -10.61 -8.13 18.61
CA LYS A 213 -10.89 -8.33 20.04
C LYS A 213 -9.62 -8.27 20.89
N LEU A 214 -8.51 -8.86 20.42
CA LEU A 214 -7.22 -8.76 21.11
C LEU A 214 -6.69 -7.32 21.16
N ALA A 215 -7.04 -6.49 20.17
CA ALA A 215 -6.74 -5.05 20.15
C ALA A 215 -7.75 -4.20 20.94
N GLY A 216 -8.78 -4.82 21.52
CA GLY A 216 -9.79 -4.17 22.36
C GLY A 216 -10.96 -3.56 21.59
N MET A 217 -11.21 -3.95 20.35
CA MET A 217 -12.41 -3.58 19.59
C MET A 217 -13.61 -4.41 20.07
N SER A 218 -14.78 -3.79 20.22
CA SER A 218 -16.02 -4.49 20.55
C SER A 218 -16.58 -5.24 19.32
N GLU A 219 -17.51 -6.16 19.54
CA GLU A 219 -18.18 -6.84 18.43
C GLU A 219 -19.07 -5.89 17.62
N ASP A 220 -19.73 -4.94 18.29
CA ASP A 220 -20.59 -3.95 17.63
C ASP A 220 -19.75 -3.02 16.73
N ASP A 221 -18.61 -2.53 17.24
CA ASP A 221 -17.68 -1.71 16.44
C ASP A 221 -17.14 -2.49 15.25
N PHE A 222 -16.74 -3.76 15.47
CA PHE A 222 -16.25 -4.62 14.39
C PHE A 222 -17.27 -4.75 13.25
N ASN A 223 -18.53 -5.02 13.60
CA ASN A 223 -19.61 -5.16 12.63
C ASN A 223 -19.89 -3.84 11.91
N ALA A 224 -19.98 -2.73 12.65
CA ALA A 224 -20.20 -1.40 12.09
C ALA A 224 -19.11 -1.02 11.07
N CYS A 225 -17.86 -1.31 11.40
CA CYS A 225 -16.70 -1.06 10.53
C CYS A 225 -16.71 -1.89 9.26
N LEU A 226 -17.01 -3.19 9.39
CA LEU A 226 -17.06 -4.10 8.25
C LEU A 226 -18.15 -3.71 7.24
N THR A 227 -19.23 -3.09 7.72
CA THR A 227 -20.36 -2.65 6.88
C THR A 227 -20.31 -1.16 6.49
N ASN A 228 -19.22 -0.44 6.79
CA ASN A 228 -19.12 0.99 6.49
C ASN A 228 -18.93 1.22 4.98
N GLU A 229 -20.01 1.55 4.28
CA GLU A 229 -20.00 1.77 2.82
C GLU A 229 -19.21 3.01 2.40
N ASP A 230 -19.24 4.08 3.19
CA ASP A 230 -18.56 5.33 2.86
C ASP A 230 -17.04 5.15 2.93
N LEU A 231 -16.56 4.41 3.94
CA LEU A 231 -15.17 4.02 4.04
C LEU A 231 -14.75 3.11 2.87
N GLN A 232 -15.60 2.15 2.46
CA GLN A 232 -15.33 1.32 1.28
C GLN A 232 -15.22 2.15 0.00
N LYS A 233 -16.11 3.13 -0.20
CA LYS A 233 -16.07 4.05 -1.35
C LYS A 233 -14.80 4.90 -1.32
N ALA A 234 -14.47 5.51 -0.18
CA ALA A 234 -13.28 6.33 -0.01
C ALA A 234 -11.97 5.54 -0.27
N LEU A 235 -11.88 4.31 0.22
CA LEU A 235 -10.75 3.41 -0.06
C LEU A 235 -10.65 3.07 -1.54
N THR A 236 -11.77 2.78 -2.19
CA THR A 236 -11.80 2.44 -3.61
C THR A 236 -11.34 3.62 -4.47
N SER A 237 -11.84 4.84 -4.20
CA SER A 237 -11.42 6.05 -4.90
C SER A 237 -9.93 6.30 -4.74
N ARG A 238 -9.41 6.23 -3.51
CA ARG A 238 -7.96 6.38 -3.22
C ARG A 238 -7.11 5.37 -3.99
N VAL A 239 -7.52 4.10 -4.04
CA VAL A 239 -6.81 3.06 -4.78
C VAL A 239 -6.80 3.35 -6.28
N GLN A 240 -7.92 3.79 -6.84
CA GLN A 240 -8.02 4.16 -8.25
C GLN A 240 -7.12 5.35 -8.59
N GLU A 241 -7.18 6.42 -7.79
CA GLU A 241 -6.34 7.62 -7.96
C GLU A 241 -4.86 7.28 -7.88
N ALA A 242 -4.46 6.49 -6.88
CA ALA A 242 -3.06 6.08 -6.73
C ALA A 242 -2.59 5.19 -7.89
N SER A 243 -3.45 4.29 -8.37
CA SER A 243 -3.16 3.43 -9.53
C SER A 243 -2.95 4.25 -10.79
N GLN A 244 -3.75 5.30 -10.99
CA GLN A 244 -3.64 6.18 -12.15
C GLN A 244 -2.46 7.14 -12.05
N LYS A 245 -2.27 7.80 -10.90
CA LYS A 245 -1.22 8.81 -10.68
C LYS A 245 0.18 8.20 -10.67
N TYR A 246 0.35 7.05 -10.02
CA TYR A 246 1.67 6.45 -9.77
C TYR A 246 1.88 5.11 -10.49
N GLU A 247 0.95 4.71 -11.37
CA GLU A 247 1.01 3.47 -12.16
C GLU A 247 1.28 2.22 -11.29
N ILE A 248 0.66 2.14 -10.12
CA ILE A 248 0.88 1.07 -9.14
C ILE A 248 0.32 -0.25 -9.68
N LYS A 249 1.21 -1.21 -9.91
CA LYS A 249 0.88 -2.55 -10.44
C LYS A 249 1.05 -3.69 -9.42
N SER A 250 1.70 -3.41 -8.28
CA SER A 250 1.98 -4.42 -7.26
C SER A 250 2.19 -3.78 -5.88
N THR A 251 2.18 -4.62 -4.84
CA THR A 251 2.45 -4.20 -3.45
C THR A 251 3.62 -5.01 -2.86
N PRO A 252 4.42 -4.42 -1.95
CA PRO A 252 4.40 -3.00 -1.59
C PRO A 252 4.95 -2.13 -2.73
N THR A 253 4.42 -0.93 -2.88
CA THR A 253 5.03 0.13 -3.72
C THR A 253 5.24 1.36 -2.84
N PHE A 254 6.40 1.97 -2.95
CA PHE A 254 6.79 3.15 -2.18
C PHE A 254 6.94 4.34 -3.11
N VAL A 255 6.18 5.40 -2.87
CA VAL A 255 6.34 6.69 -3.56
C VAL A 255 7.15 7.60 -2.66
N ILE A 256 8.29 8.10 -3.13
CA ILE A 256 9.22 8.94 -2.38
C ILE A 256 9.19 10.35 -2.94
N ASN A 257 8.85 11.32 -2.09
CA ASN A 257 8.68 12.75 -2.39
C ASN A 257 7.79 13.01 -3.61
N GLU A 258 6.79 12.15 -3.85
CA GLU A 258 5.89 12.19 -5.01
C GLU A 258 6.53 11.98 -6.40
N ASP A 259 7.86 12.03 -6.51
CA ASP A 259 8.57 12.07 -7.79
C ASP A 259 9.10 10.70 -8.25
N SER A 260 9.25 9.74 -7.33
CA SER A 260 9.91 8.47 -7.64
C SER A 260 9.27 7.29 -6.93
N THR A 261 9.37 6.11 -7.55
CA THR A 261 8.82 4.87 -7.00
C THR A 261 9.91 3.83 -6.71
N LEU A 262 9.75 3.08 -5.62
CA LEU A 262 10.43 1.81 -5.36
C LEU A 262 9.38 0.71 -5.28
N VAL A 263 9.56 -0.37 -6.02
CA VAL A 263 8.55 -1.42 -6.16
C VAL A 263 9.03 -2.72 -5.51
N GLY A 264 8.15 -3.38 -4.77
CA GLY A 264 8.38 -4.67 -4.13
C GLY A 264 9.02 -4.58 -2.75
N ASN A 265 9.15 -5.72 -2.08
CA ASN A 265 9.83 -5.84 -0.80
C ASN A 265 11.35 -5.69 -0.99
N GLN A 266 11.81 -4.45 -1.04
CA GLN A 266 13.21 -4.11 -1.22
C GLN A 266 14.02 -4.36 0.08
N PRO A 267 15.28 -4.81 -0.03
CA PRO A 267 16.19 -4.87 1.11
C PRO A 267 16.38 -3.50 1.77
N TYR A 268 16.66 -3.51 3.07
CA TYR A 268 16.93 -2.29 3.86
C TYR A 268 18.01 -1.40 3.21
N GLU A 269 19.06 -2.00 2.65
CA GLU A 269 20.19 -1.31 2.05
C GLU A 269 19.79 -0.47 0.83
N ILE A 270 18.72 -0.85 0.12
CA ILE A 270 18.17 -0.06 -0.98
C ILE A 270 17.52 1.22 -0.46
N PHE A 271 16.81 1.14 0.67
CA PHE A 271 16.24 2.31 1.33
C PHE A 271 17.33 3.24 1.86
N VAL A 272 18.36 2.70 2.53
CA VAL A 272 19.52 3.48 3.01
C VAL A 272 20.14 4.26 1.87
N LYS A 273 20.49 3.57 0.77
CA LYS A 273 21.10 4.21 -0.39
C LYS A 273 20.21 5.33 -0.96
N ARG A 274 18.90 5.12 -1.01
CA ARG A 274 17.96 6.12 -1.53
C ARG A 274 17.81 7.31 -0.58
N PHE A 275 17.66 7.07 0.71
CA PHE A 275 17.48 8.13 1.70
C PHE A 275 18.75 8.95 1.89
N ASP A 276 19.91 8.31 2.03
CA ASP A 276 21.18 9.01 2.22
C ASP A 276 21.52 9.91 1.03
N ALA A 277 21.23 9.46 -0.21
CA ALA A 277 21.38 10.32 -1.39
C ALA A 277 20.48 11.58 -1.31
N LEU A 278 19.20 11.40 -0.94
CA LEU A 278 18.25 12.51 -0.81
C LEU A 278 18.59 13.48 0.34
N LEU A 279 19.17 12.96 1.44
CA LEU A 279 19.63 13.77 2.56
C LEU A 279 20.90 14.55 2.20
N ALA A 280 21.86 13.90 1.51
CA ALA A 280 23.08 14.54 1.05
C ALA A 280 22.80 15.70 0.09
N ASP A 281 21.85 15.54 -0.85
CA ASP A 281 21.40 16.60 -1.76
C ASP A 281 20.84 17.83 -1.00
N LYS A 282 20.33 17.62 0.22
CA LYS A 282 19.81 18.67 1.12
C LYS A 282 20.84 19.15 2.15
N GLY A 283 22.08 18.64 2.12
CA GLY A 283 23.13 18.95 3.10
C GLY A 283 22.86 18.43 4.52
N ILE A 284 22.02 17.39 4.64
CA ILE A 284 21.63 16.78 5.91
C ILE A 284 22.50 15.55 6.18
N LYS A 285 22.96 15.37 7.43
CA LYS A 285 23.80 14.25 7.86
C LYS A 285 23.17 12.88 7.54
N THR A 286 23.91 12.04 6.84
CA THR A 286 23.51 10.70 6.38
C THR A 286 23.79 9.62 7.44
N MET A 287 23.28 8.40 7.25
CA MET A 287 23.65 7.29 8.14
C MET A 287 25.14 6.96 8.05
N GLY A 288 25.75 7.05 6.86
CA GLY A 288 27.20 6.92 6.67
C GLY A 288 28.00 7.88 7.57
N ASP A 289 27.60 9.15 7.62
CA ASP A 289 28.24 10.16 8.49
C ASP A 289 28.04 9.86 9.98
N THR A 290 26.97 9.14 10.33
CA THR A 290 26.63 8.82 11.72
C THR A 290 27.42 7.61 12.21
N MET A 291 27.74 6.66 11.32
CA MET A 291 28.59 5.51 11.64
C MET A 291 30.08 5.88 11.70
N GLU A 292 30.56 6.78 10.84
CA GLU A 292 31.97 7.27 10.84
C GLU A 292 32.30 8.07 12.12
N SER A 293 31.28 8.66 12.78
CA SER A 293 31.44 9.46 13.99
C SER A 293 31.18 8.69 15.29
N ALA A 294 30.86 7.39 15.21
CA ALA A 294 30.85 6.54 16.39
C ALA A 294 32.30 6.35 16.87
N PRO A 295 32.61 6.62 18.15
CA PRO A 295 33.96 6.38 18.65
C PRO A 295 34.31 4.91 18.44
N SER A 296 35.45 4.65 17.79
CA SER A 296 35.98 3.29 17.69
C SER A 296 36.20 2.74 19.09
N ASP A 297 35.93 1.45 19.28
CA ASP A 297 36.01 0.72 20.57
C ASP A 297 37.42 0.73 21.22
N ASP A 298 38.37 1.48 20.68
CA ASP A 298 39.74 1.62 21.19
C ASP A 298 39.88 2.65 22.34
N ALA A 299 38.81 3.39 22.70
CA ALA A 299 38.88 4.43 23.75
C ALA A 299 38.39 3.99 25.15
N MET A 300 38.10 2.71 25.38
CA MET A 300 37.60 2.19 26.67
C MET A 300 38.63 1.38 27.49
N ALA A 301 39.91 1.47 27.14
CA ALA A 301 40.96 0.78 27.88
C ALA A 301 42.21 1.65 28.10
N GLU A 302 42.10 2.73 28.87
CA GLU A 302 43.26 3.29 29.58
C GLU A 302 42.83 4.27 30.69
N GLU A 303 42.42 3.73 31.85
CA GLU A 303 42.67 4.41 33.13
C GLU A 303 42.50 3.43 34.32
N THR A 304 43.45 2.51 34.52
CA THR A 304 43.66 1.86 35.85
C THR A 304 45.09 1.32 35.99
N THR A 305 46.06 2.22 36.07
CA THR A 305 47.40 2.00 36.65
C THR A 305 47.89 3.38 37.07
N ASP A 306 48.50 3.68 38.21
CA ASP A 306 49.04 2.97 39.36
C ASP A 306 49.53 4.13 40.24
N GLU A 307 49.18 4.19 41.52
CA GLU A 307 49.98 4.97 42.47
C GLU A 307 49.96 4.30 43.85
N THR A 308 50.84 3.32 43.98
CA THR A 308 51.41 2.93 45.28
C THR A 308 52.66 3.76 45.50
N THR A 309 52.84 4.41 46.67
CA THR A 309 54.09 4.53 47.48
C THR A 309 53.92 5.56 48.63
N THR A 310 53.85 5.05 49.88
CA THR A 310 54.55 5.44 51.15
C THR A 310 55.05 6.90 51.36
N THR A 311 55.09 7.55 52.55
CA THR A 311 55.42 7.13 53.94
C THR A 311 55.33 8.38 54.88
N GLU A 312 55.25 8.14 56.21
CA GLU A 312 55.66 9.03 57.35
C GLU A 312 54.89 10.35 57.56
N GLY A 313 54.49 10.83 58.75
CA GLY A 313 54.69 10.45 60.15
C GLY A 313 54.57 11.74 61.00
N GLU A 314 53.60 11.81 61.93
CA GLU A 314 53.63 12.50 63.24
C GLU A 314 52.31 12.27 64.01
#